data_AF-A0A016QRC4-F1
#
_entry.id   AF-A0A016QRC4-F1
#
_cell.length_a   1.000
_cell.length_b   1.000
_cell.length_c   1.000
_cell.angle_alpha   90.00
_cell.angle_beta   90.00
_cell.angle_gamma   90.00
#
_symmetry.space_group_name_H-M   'P 1'
#
loop_
_entity.id
_entity.type
_entity.pdbx_description
1 polymer ?
#
loop_
_entity_poly.entity_id
_entity_poly.type
_entity_poly.pdbx_seq_one_letter_code
_entity_poly.pdbx_strand_id
1 'polypeptide(L)'
;MALPLLLLPGLLCGCQDREARAENARLAARVTALEAQIGALAAQARTERRTRADADSVVRQAAAQNCANDLARFLESLRQDVGTYPAMRLVTLPDSCVDLRVNWRTLKPEAYAFDVLDKGGEVLATGRGP
;
A
#
# COMPACT_ATOMS: atom_id res chain seq x y z
N MET A 1 73.99 -23.68 -30.16
CA MET A 1 72.72 -23.51 -30.90
C MET A 1 71.58 -24.05 -30.04
N ALA A 2 70.91 -23.21 -29.26
CA ALA A 2 69.73 -23.59 -28.49
C ALA A 2 68.89 -22.33 -28.22
N LEU A 3 68.27 -21.78 -29.26
CA LEU A 3 67.45 -20.57 -29.17
C LEU A 3 65.97 -20.69 -29.60
N PRO A 4 65.42 -21.79 -30.18
CA PRO A 4 64.03 -21.76 -30.63
C PRO A 4 63.00 -22.20 -29.57
N LEU A 5 63.41 -22.74 -28.42
CA LEU A 5 62.48 -23.35 -27.44
C LEU A 5 61.92 -22.38 -26.37
N LEU A 6 62.42 -21.14 -26.29
CA LEU A 6 61.97 -20.15 -25.29
C LEU A 6 60.82 -19.23 -25.78
N LEU A 7 60.48 -19.26 -27.08
CA LEU A 7 59.45 -18.40 -27.67
C LEU A 7 58.02 -18.98 -27.62
N LEU A 8 57.89 -20.30 -27.51
CA LEU A 8 56.59 -21.00 -27.43
C LEU A 8 55.77 -20.71 -26.15
N PRO A 9 56.35 -20.63 -24.93
CA PRO A 9 55.54 -20.37 -23.73
C PRO A 9 54.98 -18.93 -23.69
N GLY A 10 55.68 -17.95 -24.26
CA GLY A 10 55.19 -16.56 -24.34
C GLY A 10 53.99 -16.38 -25.28
N LEU A 11 53.95 -17.14 -26.38
CA LEU A 11 52.83 -17.14 -27.33
C LEU A 11 51.57 -17.83 -26.75
N LEU A 12 51.74 -18.92 -26.00
CA LEU A 12 50.64 -19.63 -25.34
C LEU A 12 50.04 -18.82 -24.17
N CYS A 13 50.87 -18.12 -23.39
CA CYS A 13 50.40 -17.23 -22.32
C CYS A 13 49.58 -16.05 -22.87
N GLY A 14 50.01 -15.46 -24.00
CA GLY A 14 49.30 -14.33 -24.62
C GLY A 14 47.92 -14.69 -25.19
N CYS A 15 47.70 -15.93 -25.64
CA CYS A 15 46.39 -16.39 -26.09
C CYS A 15 45.44 -16.65 -24.92
N GLN A 16 45.89 -17.33 -23.86
CA GLN A 16 45.08 -17.55 -22.65
C GLN A 16 44.66 -16.23 -21.99
N ASP A 17 45.55 -15.25 -21.94
CA ASP A 17 45.29 -13.93 -21.36
C ASP A 17 44.24 -13.13 -22.17
N ARG A 18 44.20 -13.29 -23.51
CA ARG A 18 43.15 -12.69 -24.34
C ARG A 18 41.80 -13.38 -24.19
N GLU A 19 41.77 -14.70 -24.13
CA GLU A 19 40.55 -15.47 -23.91
C GLU A 19 39.95 -15.18 -22.52
N ALA A 20 40.78 -15.12 -21.48
CA ALA A 20 40.34 -14.77 -20.13
C ALA A 20 39.77 -13.35 -20.06
N ARG A 21 40.36 -12.38 -20.76
CA ARG A 21 39.82 -11.01 -20.86
C ARG A 21 38.49 -10.96 -21.62
N ALA A 22 38.36 -11.73 -22.69
CA ALA A 22 37.11 -11.80 -23.45
C ALA A 22 35.97 -12.40 -22.61
N GLU A 23 36.25 -13.47 -21.87
CA GLU A 23 35.27 -14.10 -20.97
C GLU A 23 34.89 -13.15 -19.81
N ASN A 24 35.87 -12.48 -19.20
CA ASN A 24 35.61 -11.48 -18.17
C ASN A 24 34.77 -10.30 -18.69
N ALA A 25 35.04 -9.80 -19.90
CA ALA A 25 34.23 -8.74 -20.50
C ALA A 25 32.78 -9.19 -20.75
N ARG A 26 32.60 -10.44 -21.19
CA ARG A 26 31.27 -11.04 -21.38
C ARG A 26 30.52 -11.21 -20.06
N LEU A 27 31.20 -11.69 -19.03
CA LEU A 27 30.62 -11.84 -17.69
C LEU A 27 30.27 -10.47 -17.10
N ALA A 28 31.15 -9.48 -17.20
CA ALA A 28 30.88 -8.12 -16.75
C ALA A 28 29.65 -7.53 -17.46
N ALA A 29 29.54 -7.70 -18.77
CA ALA A 29 28.36 -7.24 -19.53
C ALA A 29 27.06 -7.93 -19.05
N ARG A 30 27.12 -9.24 -18.75
CA ARG A 30 25.98 -9.98 -18.19
C ARG A 30 25.62 -9.49 -16.79
N VAL A 31 26.61 -9.28 -15.92
CA VAL A 31 26.40 -8.77 -14.57
C VAL A 31 25.74 -7.40 -14.63
N THR A 32 26.25 -6.48 -15.44
CA THR A 32 25.64 -5.14 -15.62
C THR A 32 24.21 -5.24 -16.15
N ALA A 33 23.94 -6.13 -17.11
CA ALA A 33 22.58 -6.35 -17.62
C ALA A 33 21.63 -6.92 -16.56
N LEU A 34 22.12 -7.82 -15.69
CA LEU A 34 21.34 -8.38 -14.59
C LEU A 34 21.10 -7.35 -13.47
N GLU A 35 22.11 -6.57 -13.11
CA GLU A 35 21.99 -5.48 -12.14
C GLU A 35 20.97 -4.44 -12.60
N ALA A 36 20.99 -4.09 -13.89
CA ALA A 36 19.97 -3.21 -14.49
C ALA A 36 18.56 -3.80 -14.40
N GLN A 37 18.40 -5.10 -14.67
CA GLN A 37 17.11 -5.80 -14.55
C GLN A 37 16.61 -5.83 -13.11
N ILE A 38 17.49 -6.11 -12.14
CA ILE A 38 17.15 -6.09 -10.71
C ILE A 38 16.72 -4.67 -10.31
N GLY A 39 17.43 -3.64 -10.77
CA GLY A 39 17.07 -2.25 -10.55
C GLY A 39 15.68 -1.91 -11.10
N ALA A 40 15.37 -2.34 -12.32
CA ALA A 40 14.07 -2.14 -12.95
C ALA A 40 12.94 -2.88 -12.19
N LEU A 41 13.16 -4.13 -11.80
CA LEU A 41 12.18 -4.92 -11.05
C LEU A 41 11.92 -4.32 -9.66
N ALA A 42 12.97 -3.87 -8.97
CA ALA A 42 12.84 -3.18 -7.70
C ALA A 42 12.05 -1.87 -7.82
N ALA A 43 12.23 -1.12 -8.91
CA ALA A 43 11.45 0.08 -9.19
C ALA A 43 9.96 -0.25 -9.45
N GLN A 44 9.68 -1.28 -10.24
CA GLN A 44 8.31 -1.73 -10.52
C GLN A 44 7.59 -2.17 -9.23
N ALA A 45 8.23 -2.99 -8.40
CA ALA A 45 7.66 -3.46 -7.14
C ALA A 45 7.32 -2.30 -6.17
N ARG A 46 8.12 -1.23 -6.18
CA ARG A 46 7.82 -0.01 -5.39
C ARG A 46 6.57 0.70 -5.92
N THR A 47 6.45 0.84 -7.24
CA THR A 47 5.28 1.45 -7.88
C THR A 47 4.02 0.66 -7.59
N GLU A 48 4.04 -0.68 -7.75
CA GLU A 48 2.89 -1.53 -7.45
C GLU A 48 2.46 -1.45 -5.99
N ARG A 49 3.43 -1.44 -5.06
CA ARG A 49 3.14 -1.27 -3.62
C ARG A 49 2.45 0.07 -3.35
N ARG A 50 2.90 1.15 -3.99
CA ARG A 50 2.27 2.46 -3.88
C ARG A 50 0.84 2.43 -4.44
N THR A 51 0.64 1.90 -5.64
CA THR A 51 -0.69 1.77 -6.25
C THR A 51 -1.65 0.96 -5.38
N ARG A 52 -1.19 -0.15 -4.77
CA ARG A 52 -2.02 -0.93 -3.85
C ARG A 52 -2.38 -0.13 -2.59
N ALA A 53 -1.41 0.56 -1.98
CA ALA A 53 -1.69 1.40 -0.81
C ALA A 53 -2.71 2.51 -1.12
N ASP A 54 -2.61 3.12 -2.31
CA ASP A 54 -3.57 4.13 -2.78
C ASP A 54 -4.97 3.51 -2.95
N ALA A 55 -5.06 2.31 -3.54
CA ALA A 55 -6.34 1.59 -3.69
C ALA A 55 -6.97 1.23 -2.34
N ASP A 56 -6.18 0.71 -1.40
CA ASP A 56 -6.63 0.37 -0.04
C ASP A 56 -7.16 1.62 0.67
N SER A 57 -6.49 2.77 0.50
CA SER A 57 -6.96 4.06 1.03
C SER A 57 -8.33 4.45 0.48
N VAL A 58 -8.52 4.36 -0.85
CA VAL A 58 -9.80 4.66 -1.51
C VAL A 58 -10.92 3.73 -1.03
N VAL A 59 -10.65 2.43 -0.90
CA VAL A 59 -11.62 1.45 -0.42
C VAL A 59 -12.02 1.74 1.02
N ARG A 60 -11.05 2.03 1.91
CA ARG A 60 -11.35 2.40 3.31
C ARG A 60 -12.18 3.67 3.39
N GLN A 61 -11.85 4.68 2.59
CA GLN A 61 -12.61 5.92 2.52
C GLN A 61 -14.06 5.68 2.07
N ALA A 62 -14.25 4.84 1.04
CA ALA A 62 -15.58 4.50 0.55
C ALA A 62 -16.40 3.70 1.58
N ALA A 63 -15.77 2.73 2.27
CA ALA A 63 -16.41 1.99 3.35
C ALA A 63 -16.85 2.92 4.50
N ALA A 64 -15.98 3.86 4.90
CA ALA A 64 -16.31 4.85 5.93
C ALA A 64 -17.47 5.76 5.51
N GLN A 65 -17.52 6.18 4.25
CA GLN A 65 -18.64 6.98 3.74
C GLN A 65 -19.95 6.19 3.71
N ASN A 66 -19.92 4.91 3.35
CA ASN A 66 -21.09 4.04 3.38
C ASN A 66 -21.60 3.86 4.82
N CYS A 67 -20.71 3.56 5.76
CA CYS A 67 -21.03 3.51 7.19
C CYS A 67 -21.65 4.84 7.66
N ALA A 68 -21.05 5.99 7.32
CA ALA A 68 -21.58 7.29 7.71
C ALA A 68 -23.00 7.53 7.17
N ASN A 69 -23.25 7.20 5.91
CA ASN A 69 -24.57 7.37 5.29
C ASN A 69 -25.63 6.47 5.94
N ASP A 70 -25.30 5.19 6.19
CA ASP A 70 -26.22 4.24 6.80
C ASP A 70 -26.50 4.58 8.26
N LEU A 71 -25.46 4.98 9.00
CA LEU A 71 -25.60 5.44 10.38
C LEU A 71 -26.51 6.68 10.46
N ALA A 72 -26.32 7.67 9.58
CA ALA A 72 -27.17 8.86 9.54
C ALA A 72 -28.64 8.50 9.31
N ARG A 73 -28.92 7.59 8.37
CA ARG A 73 -30.29 7.11 8.10
C ARG A 73 -30.87 6.33 9.28
N PHE A 74 -30.07 5.48 9.90
CA PHE A 74 -30.49 4.68 11.06
C PHE A 74 -30.86 5.57 12.25
N LEU A 75 -30.01 6.55 12.57
CA LEU A 75 -30.26 7.51 13.64
C LEU A 75 -31.52 8.32 13.40
N GLU A 76 -31.76 8.75 12.16
CA GLU A 76 -32.96 9.48 11.79
C GLU A 76 -34.21 8.59 11.90
N SER A 77 -34.14 7.32 11.51
CA SER A 77 -35.23 6.36 11.71
C SER A 77 -35.60 6.20 13.19
N LEU A 78 -34.58 6.03 14.05
CA LEU A 78 -34.81 5.91 15.50
C LEU A 78 -35.42 7.19 16.09
N ARG A 79 -34.99 8.36 15.61
CA ARG A 79 -35.56 9.65 16.02
C ARG A 79 -37.01 9.77 15.59
N GLN A 80 -37.39 9.28 14.42
CA GLN A 80 -38.77 9.32 13.94
C GLN A 80 -39.70 8.45 14.81
N ASP A 81 -39.21 7.32 15.30
CA ASP A 81 -39.99 6.41 16.15
C ASP A 81 -40.12 6.90 17.60
N VAL A 82 -39.04 7.48 18.16
CA VAL A 82 -38.94 7.79 19.60
C VAL A 82 -38.99 9.30 19.89
N GLY A 83 -38.91 10.15 18.86
CA GLY A 83 -38.94 11.61 18.94
C GLY A 83 -37.60 12.27 19.30
N THR A 84 -36.58 11.50 19.72
CA THR A 84 -35.24 12.00 20.09
C THR A 84 -34.15 11.04 19.63
N TYR A 85 -32.92 11.54 19.50
CA TYR A 85 -31.80 10.66 19.15
C TYR A 85 -31.35 9.80 20.34
N PRO A 86 -30.97 8.53 20.10
CA PRO A 86 -30.52 7.61 21.16
C PRO A 86 -29.14 7.98 21.70
N ALA A 87 -28.89 7.66 22.98
CA ALA A 87 -27.52 7.67 23.51
C ALA A 87 -26.67 6.57 22.85
N MET A 88 -25.35 6.78 22.73
CA MET A 88 -24.44 5.85 22.03
C MET A 88 -24.58 4.39 22.45
N ARG A 89 -24.69 4.14 23.75
CA ARG A 89 -24.81 2.80 24.34
C ARG A 89 -26.06 2.03 23.90
N LEU A 90 -27.04 2.71 23.29
CA LEU A 90 -28.29 2.15 22.81
C LEU A 90 -28.29 1.96 21.28
N VAL A 91 -27.27 2.45 20.59
CA VAL A 91 -27.14 2.32 19.14
C VAL A 91 -26.42 1.01 18.83
N THR A 92 -27.14 0.07 18.22
CA THR A 92 -26.48 -1.04 17.52
C THR A 92 -26.03 -0.51 16.17
N LEU A 93 -24.73 -0.56 15.89
CA LEU A 93 -24.19 -0.02 14.65
C LEU A 93 -24.66 -0.85 13.44
N PRO A 94 -24.93 -0.22 12.28
CA PRO A 94 -25.20 -0.94 11.04
C PRO A 94 -24.03 -1.84 10.63
N ASP A 95 -24.31 -2.93 9.92
CA ASP A 95 -23.29 -3.88 9.45
C ASP A 95 -22.20 -3.21 8.59
N SER A 96 -22.56 -2.14 7.86
CA SER A 96 -21.60 -1.35 7.07
C SER A 96 -20.51 -0.69 7.92
N CYS A 97 -20.67 -0.64 9.24
CA CYS A 97 -19.72 -0.08 10.19
C CYS A 97 -18.89 -1.14 10.96
N VAL A 98 -19.04 -2.44 10.70
CA VAL A 98 -18.47 -3.53 11.55
C VAL A 98 -16.95 -3.47 11.76
N ASP A 99 -16.20 -3.06 10.74
CA ASP A 99 -14.74 -2.94 10.78
C ASP A 99 -14.23 -1.54 11.13
N LEU A 100 -15.15 -0.61 11.42
CA LEU A 100 -14.89 0.79 11.67
C LEU A 100 -15.22 1.14 13.11
N ARG A 101 -14.55 2.17 13.62
CA ARG A 101 -14.88 2.74 14.93
C ARG A 101 -15.79 3.93 14.70
N VAL A 102 -16.88 4.02 15.42
CA VAL A 102 -17.80 5.15 15.34
C VAL A 102 -17.78 5.88 16.67
N ASN A 103 -17.44 7.16 16.65
CA ASN A 103 -17.56 8.05 17.80
C ASN A 103 -18.78 8.93 17.61
N TRP A 104 -19.91 8.50 18.15
CA TRP A 104 -21.19 9.22 18.06
C TRP A 104 -21.44 10.05 19.33
N ARG A 105 -22.04 11.22 19.15
CA ARG A 105 -22.44 12.12 20.24
C ARG A 105 -23.76 12.83 19.91
N THR A 106 -24.69 12.76 20.84
CA THR A 106 -25.85 13.64 20.88
C THR A 106 -25.39 15.03 21.27
N LEU A 107 -25.70 16.05 20.46
CA LEU A 107 -25.40 17.45 20.77
C LEU A 107 -26.52 18.10 21.58
N LYS A 108 -27.78 17.83 21.19
CA LYS A 108 -29.04 18.23 21.82
C LYS A 108 -30.08 17.13 21.57
N PRO A 109 -31.25 17.10 22.25
CA PRO A 109 -32.24 16.03 22.06
C PRO A 109 -32.59 15.77 20.59
N GLU A 110 -32.68 16.85 19.83
CA GLU A 110 -32.97 16.87 18.41
C GLU A 110 -31.75 16.97 17.52
N ALA A 111 -30.49 16.90 18.03
CA ALA A 111 -29.23 17.16 17.31
C ALA A 111 -28.07 16.19 17.53
N TYR A 112 -27.23 15.98 16.51
CA TYR A 112 -26.07 15.08 16.63
C TYR A 112 -24.82 15.37 15.80
N ALA A 113 -23.72 14.73 16.20
CA ALA A 113 -22.53 14.55 15.39
C ALA A 113 -21.92 13.15 15.58
N PHE A 114 -21.20 12.67 14.58
CA PHE A 114 -20.36 11.49 14.71
C PHE A 114 -19.10 11.57 13.83
N ASP A 115 -18.09 10.80 14.23
CA ASP A 115 -16.87 10.57 13.46
C ASP A 115 -16.74 9.07 13.19
N VAL A 116 -16.39 8.70 11.97
CA VAL A 116 -16.08 7.32 11.54
C VAL A 116 -14.58 7.22 11.38
N LEU A 117 -13.98 6.32 12.14
CA LEU A 117 -12.55 6.15 12.24
C LEU A 117 -12.12 4.76 11.80
N ASP A 118 -10.90 4.67 11.32
CA ASP A 118 -10.24 3.38 11.09
C ASP A 118 -9.77 2.75 12.41
N LYS A 119 -9.15 1.56 12.32
CA LYS A 119 -8.59 0.86 13.49
C LYS A 119 -7.41 1.61 14.13
N GLY A 120 -6.73 2.47 13.38
CA GLY A 120 -5.64 3.33 13.84
C GLY A 120 -6.09 4.64 14.50
N GLY A 121 -7.38 4.99 14.40
CA GLY A 121 -7.94 6.22 14.94
C GLY A 121 -7.90 7.41 13.97
N GLU A 122 -7.60 7.18 12.69
CA GLU A 122 -7.74 8.21 11.65
C GLU A 122 -9.22 8.45 11.35
N VAL A 123 -9.65 9.72 11.31
CA VAL A 123 -11.01 10.08 10.92
C VAL A 123 -11.14 9.99 9.40
N LEU A 124 -11.94 9.04 8.93
CA LEU A 124 -12.20 8.81 7.51
C LEU A 124 -13.47 9.50 7.04
N ALA A 125 -14.50 9.57 7.87
CA ALA A 125 -15.73 10.28 7.55
C ALA A 125 -16.32 10.97 8.79
N THR A 126 -17.14 11.99 8.56
CA THR A 126 -17.87 12.69 9.63
C THR A 126 -19.31 12.87 9.20
N GLY A 127 -20.21 12.95 10.18
CA GLY A 127 -21.62 13.21 9.92
C GLY A 127 -22.22 14.08 11.02
N ARG A 128 -23.19 14.89 10.64
CA ARG A 128 -23.90 15.81 11.52
C ARG A 128 -25.34 15.93 11.04
N GLY A 129 -26.29 15.92 11.97
CA GLY A 129 -27.70 16.16 11.68
C GLY A 129 -28.22 17.34 12.50
N PRO A 130 -29.39 17.89 12.10
CA PRO A 130 -30.13 18.79 12.97
C PRO A 130 -30.36 18.10 14.29
#